data_AF-E1ZMH9-F1
#
_entry.id   AF-E1ZMH9-F1
#
_cell.length_a   1.000
_cell.length_b   1.000
_cell.length_c   1.000
_cell.angle_alpha   90.00
_cell.angle_beta   90.00
_cell.angle_gamma   90.00
#
_symmetry.space_group_name_H-M   'P 1'
#
loop_
_entity.id
_entity.type
_entity.pdbx_description
1 polymer ?
#
loop_
_entity_poly.entity_id
_entity_poly.type
_entity_poly.pdbx_seq_one_letter_code
_entity_poly.pdbx_strand_id
1 'polypeptide(L)'
;MAELQELVLRLTGGSTTPAQRAVALHTFVRDIAFGFTAQGHCNPKASLFVDLLRAAGFQARIHAVNIDAGILAGCFPDWAGPRRVTHTYTEVQVPPQERWIRVDSYTVDRPLHEAAVARLRLEGRPMGWGVHARGTVDWDGASDAFCQYVEPEAQAAEDLGVFDSIEQVMRHPLYLHRGPLGLTYSSLLRPAALLLPAGWVQRVVNGRVDALRAAGGERGASS
;
A
#
# COMPACT_ATOMS: atom_id res chain seq x y z
N MET A 1 17.09 12.84 -9.05
CA MET A 1 17.88 12.60 -7.82
C MET A 1 17.94 13.83 -6.91
N ALA A 2 18.21 15.04 -7.42
CA ALA A 2 18.23 16.27 -6.61
C ALA A 2 16.88 16.56 -5.91
N GLU A 3 15.76 16.46 -6.61
CA GLU A 3 14.41 16.69 -6.05
C GLU A 3 14.04 15.71 -4.93
N LEU A 4 14.46 14.43 -5.05
CA LEU A 4 14.20 13.41 -4.03
C LEU A 4 15.03 13.64 -2.77
N GLN A 5 16.29 14.04 -2.92
CA GLN A 5 17.17 14.42 -1.82
C GLN A 5 16.62 15.64 -1.07
N GLU A 6 16.16 16.67 -1.78
CA GLU A 6 15.52 17.84 -1.19
C GLU A 6 14.24 17.47 -0.43
N LEU A 7 13.41 16.60 -1.02
CA LEU A 7 12.21 16.09 -0.37
C LEU A 7 12.57 15.37 0.94
N VAL A 8 13.56 14.48 0.93
CA VAL A 8 14.03 13.77 2.13
C VAL A 8 14.50 14.76 3.20
N LEU A 9 15.33 15.75 2.84
CA LEU A 9 15.80 16.77 3.80
C LEU A 9 14.64 17.54 4.41
N ARG A 10 13.65 17.93 3.60
CA ARG A 10 12.45 18.62 4.08
C ARG A 10 11.60 17.76 5.02
N LEU A 11 11.36 16.50 4.66
CA LEU A 11 10.55 15.58 5.47
C LEU A 11 11.25 15.19 6.78
N THR A 12 12.57 15.12 6.77
CA THR A 12 13.36 14.61 7.91
C THR A 12 14.05 15.70 8.74
N GLY A 13 13.90 16.97 8.38
CA GLY A 13 14.64 18.08 9.01
C GLY A 13 14.45 18.23 10.52
N GLY A 14 13.32 17.76 11.08
CA GLY A 14 13.06 17.74 12.52
C GLY A 14 13.45 16.43 13.23
N SER A 15 13.98 15.46 12.51
CA SER A 15 14.31 14.13 13.05
C SER A 15 15.72 14.09 13.64
N THR A 16 15.84 13.57 14.85
CA THR A 16 17.12 13.44 15.58
C THR A 16 17.68 12.02 15.57
N THR A 17 16.87 11.02 15.20
CA THR A 17 17.28 9.60 15.15
C THR A 17 16.97 8.97 13.79
N PRO A 18 17.67 7.88 13.40
CA PRO A 18 17.32 7.12 12.19
C PRO A 18 15.87 6.63 12.18
N ALA A 19 15.35 6.17 13.33
CA ALA A 19 13.95 5.74 13.44
C ALA A 19 12.98 6.90 13.15
N GLN A 20 13.20 8.08 13.72
CA GLN A 20 12.37 9.26 13.45
C GLN A 20 12.38 9.64 11.96
N ARG A 21 13.54 9.59 11.31
CA ARG A 21 13.64 9.84 9.86
C ARG A 21 12.82 8.83 9.07
N ALA A 22 12.96 7.54 9.37
CA ALA A 22 12.23 6.49 8.68
C ALA A 22 10.70 6.63 8.88
N VAL A 23 10.26 6.95 10.10
CA VAL A 23 8.84 7.20 10.43
C VAL A 23 8.29 8.43 9.70
N ALA A 24 9.07 9.50 9.55
CA ALA A 24 8.64 10.68 8.80
C ALA A 24 8.42 10.37 7.31
N LEU A 25 9.33 9.58 6.70
CA LEU A 25 9.19 9.14 5.31
C LEU A 25 8.00 8.18 5.14
N HIS A 26 7.81 7.26 6.08
CA HIS A 26 6.66 6.36 6.11
C HIS A 26 5.34 7.14 6.17
N THR A 27 5.26 8.11 7.09
CA THR A 27 4.08 8.96 7.27
C THR A 27 3.73 9.71 6.00
N PHE A 28 4.73 10.28 5.32
CA PHE A 28 4.53 10.94 4.03
C PHE A 28 3.91 10.00 2.98
N VAL A 29 4.40 8.77 2.87
CA VAL A 29 3.86 7.79 1.90
C VAL A 29 2.47 7.31 2.32
N ARG A 30 2.23 7.08 3.61
CA ARG A 30 0.93 6.69 4.17
C ARG A 30 -0.16 7.71 3.82
N ASP A 31 0.15 8.99 3.94
CA ASP A 31 -0.84 10.06 3.77
C ASP A 31 -1.22 10.30 2.29
N ILE A 32 -0.54 9.67 1.34
CA ILE A 32 -1.02 9.57 -0.04
C ILE A 32 -2.28 8.68 -0.04
N ALA A 33 -3.41 9.22 -0.51
CA ALA A 33 -4.68 8.50 -0.48
C ALA A 33 -4.60 7.14 -1.20
N PHE A 34 -5.07 6.09 -0.52
CA PHE A 34 -5.16 4.76 -1.10
C PHE A 34 -6.23 4.70 -2.19
N GLY A 35 -5.94 3.97 -3.25
CA GLY A 35 -6.91 3.73 -4.30
C GLY A 35 -6.26 3.14 -5.54
N PHE A 36 -7.10 2.77 -6.49
CA PHE A 36 -6.69 2.20 -7.77
C PHE A 36 -6.27 3.33 -8.73
N THR A 37 -5.31 4.14 -8.29
CA THR A 37 -4.69 5.24 -9.03
C THR A 37 -3.22 4.94 -9.29
N ALA A 38 -2.55 5.71 -10.14
CA ALA A 38 -1.13 5.51 -10.43
C ALA A 38 -0.20 5.61 -9.21
N GLN A 39 -0.67 6.20 -8.10
CA GLN A 39 0.13 6.43 -6.88
C GLN A 39 -0.46 5.78 -5.63
N GLY A 40 -1.72 5.35 -5.66
CA GLY A 40 -2.48 5.03 -4.45
C GLY A 40 -2.41 3.57 -3.98
N HIS A 41 -1.91 2.64 -4.79
CA HIS A 41 -1.86 1.21 -4.42
C HIS A 41 -0.45 0.76 -3.97
N CYS A 42 -0.32 -0.50 -3.57
CA CYS A 42 0.90 -1.04 -2.95
C CYS A 42 2.17 -0.81 -3.78
N ASN A 43 2.19 -1.21 -5.06
CA ASN A 43 3.40 -1.08 -5.90
C ASN A 43 4.01 0.34 -5.97
N PRO A 44 3.30 1.40 -6.40
CA PRO A 44 3.88 2.74 -6.47
C PRO A 44 4.26 3.27 -5.09
N LYS A 45 3.50 2.95 -4.03
CA LYS A 45 3.84 3.34 -2.66
C LYS A 45 5.09 2.64 -2.14
N ALA A 46 5.23 1.34 -2.41
CA ALA A 46 6.43 0.57 -2.05
C ALA A 46 7.67 1.10 -2.78
N SER A 47 7.54 1.40 -4.08
CA SER A 47 8.62 2.03 -4.86
C SER A 47 9.02 3.38 -4.25
N LEU A 48 8.04 4.27 -4.03
CA LEU A 48 8.30 5.60 -3.46
C LEU A 48 8.95 5.51 -2.08
N PHE A 49 8.46 4.62 -1.21
CA PHE A 49 9.01 4.47 0.13
C PHE A 49 10.44 3.95 0.11
N VAL A 50 10.72 2.93 -0.71
CA VAL A 50 12.09 2.40 -0.89
C VAL A 50 13.03 3.48 -1.45
N ASP A 51 12.59 4.28 -2.42
CA ASP A 51 13.39 5.35 -3.00
C ASP A 51 13.70 6.45 -1.98
N LEU A 52 12.71 6.86 -1.18
CA LEU A 52 12.89 7.82 -0.09
C LEU A 52 13.87 7.30 0.99
N LEU A 53 13.72 6.04 1.39
CA LEU A 53 14.60 5.39 2.36
C LEU A 53 16.05 5.31 1.85
N ARG A 54 16.23 4.87 0.60
CA ARG A 54 17.56 4.80 -0.05
C ARG A 54 18.19 6.18 -0.17
N ALA A 55 17.42 7.20 -0.55
CA ALA A 55 17.90 8.58 -0.60
C ALA A 55 18.29 9.13 0.78
N ALA A 56 17.64 8.67 1.85
CA ALA A 56 17.99 8.98 3.24
C ALA A 56 19.13 8.10 3.80
N GLY A 57 19.73 7.22 2.99
CA GLY A 57 20.88 6.38 3.37
C GLY A 57 20.53 5.06 4.06
N PHE A 58 19.26 4.64 4.06
CA PHE A 58 18.86 3.34 4.60
C PHE A 58 19.04 2.23 3.56
N GLN A 59 19.33 1.02 4.02
CA GLN A 59 19.14 -0.17 3.20
C GLN A 59 17.66 -0.50 3.16
N ALA A 60 17.08 -0.50 1.95
CA ALA A 60 15.68 -0.81 1.73
C ALA A 60 15.49 -1.60 0.43
N ARG A 61 14.50 -2.50 0.42
CA ARG A 61 14.13 -3.33 -0.73
C ARG A 61 12.64 -3.63 -0.74
N ILE A 62 12.13 -4.05 -1.89
CA ILE A 62 10.73 -4.45 -2.08
C ILE A 62 10.64 -5.95 -1.84
N HIS A 63 9.61 -6.40 -1.14
CA HIS A 63 9.26 -7.81 -1.02
C HIS A 63 7.88 -8.02 -1.64
N ALA A 64 7.72 -9.07 -2.45
CA ALA A 64 6.46 -9.39 -3.10
C ALA A 64 5.91 -10.74 -2.65
N VAL A 65 4.60 -10.80 -2.40
CA VAL A 65 3.87 -11.99 -1.99
C VAL A 65 2.53 -12.07 -2.72
N ASN A 66 2.02 -13.26 -2.98
CA ASN A 66 0.63 -13.45 -3.40
C ASN A 66 -0.24 -13.72 -2.17
N ILE A 67 -1.23 -12.87 -1.93
CA ILE A 67 -2.15 -12.94 -0.76
C ILE A 67 -3.59 -13.15 -1.22
N ASP A 68 -4.47 -13.50 -0.28
CA ASP A 68 -5.91 -13.64 -0.51
C ASP A 68 -6.52 -12.31 -1.00
N ALA A 69 -7.22 -12.36 -2.14
CA ALA A 69 -7.86 -11.17 -2.73
C ALA A 69 -9.06 -10.65 -1.93
N GLY A 70 -9.52 -11.39 -0.93
CA GLY A 70 -10.50 -10.97 0.06
C GLY A 70 -10.11 -9.69 0.79
N ILE A 71 -8.82 -9.34 0.80
CA ILE A 71 -8.35 -8.02 1.25
C ILE A 71 -9.00 -6.86 0.49
N LEU A 72 -9.38 -7.06 -0.79
CA LEU A 72 -10.05 -6.07 -1.64
C LEU A 72 -11.59 -6.16 -1.60
N ALA A 73 -12.16 -7.08 -0.81
CA ALA A 73 -13.60 -7.24 -0.74
C ALA A 73 -14.27 -5.96 -0.21
N GLY A 74 -15.27 -5.46 -0.94
CA GLY A 74 -15.95 -4.18 -0.66
C GLY A 74 -15.43 -3.01 -1.49
N CYS A 75 -14.20 -3.07 -1.99
CA CYS A 75 -13.63 -2.00 -2.84
C CYS A 75 -14.38 -1.84 -4.18
N PHE A 76 -14.90 -2.94 -4.72
CA PHE A 76 -15.61 -2.97 -6.00
C PHE A 76 -17.04 -3.48 -5.82
N PRO A 77 -18.01 -3.02 -6.64
CA PRO A 77 -19.31 -3.68 -6.75
C PRO A 77 -19.14 -5.10 -7.32
N ASP A 78 -19.86 -6.07 -6.78
CA ASP A 78 -19.96 -7.45 -7.31
C ASP A 78 -18.61 -8.10 -7.66
N TRP A 79 -17.63 -8.00 -6.77
CA TRP A 79 -16.28 -8.53 -6.98
C TRP A 79 -16.29 -10.06 -7.19
N ALA A 80 -16.13 -10.47 -8.45
CA ALA A 80 -15.85 -11.84 -8.89
C ALA A 80 -14.37 -12.04 -9.29
N GLY A 81 -13.49 -11.13 -8.84
CA GLY A 81 -12.09 -11.09 -9.25
C GLY A 81 -11.25 -12.30 -8.81
N PRO A 82 -9.94 -12.30 -9.10
CA PRO A 82 -9.08 -13.44 -8.84
C PRO A 82 -9.08 -13.78 -7.35
N ARG A 83 -8.86 -15.06 -7.00
CA ARG A 83 -8.76 -15.50 -5.60
C ARG A 83 -7.54 -14.93 -4.87
N ARG A 84 -6.52 -14.51 -5.62
CA ARG A 84 -5.27 -14.00 -5.10
C ARG A 84 -4.85 -12.74 -5.85
N VAL A 85 -4.08 -11.91 -5.17
CA VAL A 85 -3.47 -10.71 -5.72
C VAL A 85 -2.02 -10.64 -5.29
N THR A 86 -1.14 -10.13 -6.17
CA THR A 86 0.22 -9.81 -5.76
C THR A 86 0.18 -8.53 -4.92
N HIS A 87 0.77 -8.60 -3.74
CA HIS A 87 0.99 -7.51 -2.82
C HIS A 87 2.48 -7.25 -2.67
N THR A 88 2.84 -6.00 -2.45
CA THR A 88 4.22 -5.58 -2.22
C THR A 88 4.31 -4.81 -0.92
N TYR A 89 5.36 -5.10 -0.16
CA TYR A 89 5.72 -4.39 1.06
C TYR A 89 7.21 -4.06 1.06
N THR A 90 7.66 -3.26 2.02
CA THR A 90 9.05 -2.82 2.13
C THR A 90 9.76 -3.54 3.26
N GLU A 91 10.99 -3.95 3.00
CA GLU A 91 11.94 -4.32 4.04
C GLU A 91 12.99 -3.21 4.18
N VAL A 92 13.26 -2.80 5.42
CA VAL A 92 14.23 -1.74 5.72
C VAL A 92 15.08 -2.10 6.94
N GLN A 93 16.37 -1.78 6.91
CA GLN A 93 17.22 -1.83 8.09
C GLN A 93 17.31 -0.45 8.73
N VAL A 94 16.87 -0.31 9.98
CA VAL A 94 16.90 0.95 10.73
C VAL A 94 17.94 0.84 11.85
N PRO A 95 19.07 1.57 11.75
CA PRO A 95 20.09 1.54 12.79
C PRO A 95 19.54 1.94 14.18
N PRO A 96 20.04 1.34 15.27
CA PRO A 96 21.16 0.39 15.32
C PRO A 96 20.78 -1.08 15.07
N GLN A 97 19.55 -1.37 14.61
CA GLN A 97 19.10 -2.75 14.44
C GLN A 97 19.71 -3.36 13.18
N GLU A 98 20.19 -4.61 13.27
CA GLU A 98 20.78 -5.34 12.14
C GLU A 98 19.77 -6.20 11.38
N ARG A 99 18.51 -6.26 11.85
CA ARG A 99 17.43 -7.02 11.22
C ARG A 99 16.72 -6.21 10.15
N TRP A 100 16.12 -6.92 9.20
CA TRP A 100 15.12 -6.35 8.30
C TRP A 100 13.80 -6.14 9.05
N ILE A 101 13.28 -4.92 9.00
CA ILE A 101 11.96 -4.55 9.47
C ILE A 101 11.00 -4.58 8.28
N ARG A 102 9.90 -5.33 8.41
CA ARG A 102 8.91 -5.51 7.35
C ARG A 102 7.75 -4.53 7.55
N VAL A 103 7.43 -3.75 6.53
CA VAL A 103 6.47 -2.64 6.64
C VAL A 103 5.57 -2.61 5.40
N ASP A 104 4.26 -2.72 5.61
CA ASP A 104 3.24 -2.38 4.61
C ASP A 104 2.22 -1.34 5.14
N SER A 105 2.38 -0.89 6.39
CA SER A 105 1.45 0.02 7.09
C SER A 105 1.30 1.41 6.43
N TYR A 106 2.14 1.74 5.44
CA TYR A 106 1.99 2.94 4.60
C TYR A 106 1.01 2.75 3.42
N THR A 107 0.52 1.52 3.19
CA THR A 107 -0.27 1.22 2.00
C THR A 107 -1.60 1.95 2.02
N VAL A 108 -2.25 2.01 3.19
CA VAL A 108 -3.55 2.63 3.38
C VAL A 108 -3.45 3.92 4.19
N ASP A 109 -4.11 4.98 3.73
CA ASP A 109 -4.21 6.25 4.46
C ASP A 109 -5.06 6.10 5.72
N ARG A 110 -4.71 6.86 6.77
CA ARG A 110 -5.37 6.75 8.09
C ARG A 110 -6.90 6.90 8.03
N PRO A 111 -7.49 7.90 7.34
CA PRO A 111 -8.95 8.04 7.29
C PRO A 111 -9.64 6.79 6.71
N LEU A 112 -9.08 6.18 5.67
CA LEU A 112 -9.62 4.93 5.12
C LEU A 112 -9.43 3.77 6.08
N HIS A 113 -8.25 3.62 6.69
CA HIS A 113 -7.95 2.52 7.62
C HIS A 113 -8.92 2.50 8.80
N GLU A 114 -9.13 3.64 9.46
CA GLU A 114 -10.00 3.73 10.62
C GLU A 114 -11.45 3.39 10.26
N ALA A 115 -11.96 3.95 9.15
CA ALA A 115 -13.31 3.66 8.66
C ALA A 115 -13.50 2.19 8.30
N ALA A 116 -12.52 1.61 7.61
CA ALA A 116 -12.56 0.22 7.18
C ALA A 116 -12.45 -0.75 8.36
N VAL A 117 -11.57 -0.51 9.31
CA VAL A 117 -11.44 -1.33 10.53
C VAL A 117 -12.72 -1.28 11.36
N ALA A 118 -13.32 -0.09 11.54
CA ALA A 118 -14.61 0.04 12.23
C ALA A 118 -15.70 -0.75 11.52
N ARG A 119 -15.77 -0.67 10.19
CA ARG A 119 -16.73 -1.43 9.37
C ARG A 119 -16.52 -2.94 9.48
N LEU A 120 -15.29 -3.41 9.38
CA LEU A 120 -14.96 -4.84 9.47
C LEU A 120 -15.31 -5.44 10.84
N ARG A 121 -15.11 -4.69 11.93
CA ARG A 121 -15.53 -5.09 13.28
C ARG A 121 -17.04 -5.25 13.38
N LEU A 122 -17.81 -4.31 12.82
CA LEU A 122 -19.28 -4.40 12.77
C LEU A 122 -19.76 -5.58 11.92
N GLU A 123 -19.04 -5.91 10.84
CA GLU A 123 -19.36 -7.03 9.96
C GLU A 123 -18.85 -8.39 10.48
N GLY A 124 -18.03 -8.41 11.54
CA GLY A 124 -17.38 -9.63 12.02
C GLY A 124 -16.40 -10.25 11.01
N ARG A 125 -15.81 -9.43 10.13
CA ARG A 125 -14.92 -9.89 9.06
C ARG A 125 -13.45 -9.59 9.36
N PRO A 126 -12.51 -10.50 9.04
CA PRO A 126 -11.10 -10.29 9.34
C PRO A 126 -10.42 -9.30 8.38
N MET A 127 -10.92 -9.16 7.15
CA MET A 127 -10.32 -8.31 6.13
C MET A 127 -11.32 -7.84 5.07
N GLY A 128 -10.96 -6.77 4.37
CA GLY A 128 -11.72 -6.14 3.29
C GLY A 128 -11.33 -4.67 3.17
N TRP A 129 -11.84 -3.97 2.15
CA TRP A 129 -11.60 -2.53 1.96
C TRP A 129 -10.12 -2.13 1.86
N GLY A 130 -9.25 -3.08 1.51
CA GLY A 130 -7.81 -2.90 1.48
C GLY A 130 -7.12 -2.99 2.84
N VAL A 131 -7.77 -3.50 3.90
CA VAL A 131 -7.15 -3.62 5.24
C VAL A 131 -7.54 -4.92 5.94
N HIS A 132 -6.69 -5.33 6.88
CA HIS A 132 -6.98 -6.35 7.87
C HIS A 132 -7.49 -5.68 9.17
N ALA A 133 -8.49 -6.26 9.84
CA ALA A 133 -9.14 -5.67 11.03
C ALA A 133 -8.22 -5.51 12.26
N ARG A 134 -7.10 -6.24 12.26
CA ARG A 134 -6.00 -6.15 13.24
C ARG A 134 -4.79 -5.35 12.75
N GLY A 135 -4.85 -4.82 11.53
CA GLY A 135 -3.74 -4.08 10.94
C GLY A 135 -3.56 -2.69 11.53
N THR A 136 -2.38 -2.13 11.35
CA THR A 136 -2.00 -0.79 11.79
C THR A 136 -1.48 0.04 10.63
N VAL A 137 -1.73 1.35 10.67
CA VAL A 137 -1.08 2.35 9.80
C VAL A 137 -0.04 3.20 10.55
N ASP A 138 0.21 2.86 11.81
CA ASP A 138 1.25 3.45 12.63
C ASP A 138 2.51 2.58 12.60
N TRP A 139 3.67 3.24 12.55
CA TRP A 139 4.97 2.58 12.59
C TRP A 139 5.90 3.34 13.53
N ASP A 140 6.65 2.60 14.35
CA ASP A 140 7.57 3.12 15.37
C ASP A 140 9.02 3.23 14.85
N GLY A 141 9.30 2.75 13.64
CA GLY A 141 10.66 2.68 13.09
C GLY A 141 11.51 1.54 13.66
N ALA A 142 10.92 0.62 14.45
CA ALA A 142 11.64 -0.43 15.17
C ALA A 142 11.00 -1.82 15.09
N SER A 143 9.70 -1.90 14.83
CA SER A 143 8.89 -3.12 14.78
C SER A 143 8.33 -3.34 13.38
N ASP A 144 8.02 -4.59 13.04
CA ASP A 144 7.27 -4.87 11.81
C ASP A 144 5.87 -4.23 11.93
N ALA A 145 5.35 -3.67 10.83
CA ALA A 145 4.05 -2.98 10.85
C ALA A 145 3.26 -3.24 9.57
N PHE A 146 2.09 -3.87 9.75
CA PHE A 146 1.24 -4.29 8.65
C PHE A 146 -0.19 -3.78 8.78
N CYS A 147 -0.76 -3.28 7.68
CA CYS A 147 -2.17 -2.97 7.47
C CYS A 147 -2.89 -4.00 6.57
N GLN A 148 -2.19 -4.65 5.64
CA GLN A 148 -2.78 -5.63 4.71
C GLN A 148 -2.35 -7.07 4.98
N TYR A 149 -1.12 -7.25 5.46
CA TYR A 149 -0.45 -8.56 5.61
C TYR A 149 -0.05 -8.85 7.07
N VAL A 150 -1.02 -8.85 7.98
CA VAL A 150 -0.85 -8.90 9.46
C VAL A 150 -0.36 -10.24 10.00
N GLU A 151 -0.58 -11.35 9.28
CA GLU A 151 -0.11 -12.69 9.61
C GLU A 151 0.59 -13.31 8.40
N PRO A 152 1.83 -12.91 8.10
CA PRO A 152 2.54 -13.33 6.91
C PRO A 152 2.53 -14.85 6.68
N GLU A 153 2.79 -15.61 7.75
CA GLU A 153 2.90 -17.06 7.73
C GLU A 153 1.58 -17.76 7.41
N ALA A 154 0.44 -17.10 7.69
CA ALA A 154 -0.91 -17.64 7.42
C ALA A 154 -1.58 -17.02 6.19
N GLN A 155 -1.15 -15.82 5.77
CA GLN A 155 -1.79 -15.05 4.69
C GLN A 155 -1.07 -15.16 3.34
N ALA A 156 0.22 -15.51 3.31
CA ALA A 156 0.90 -15.74 2.04
C ALA A 156 0.53 -17.09 1.48
N ALA A 157 0.12 -17.07 0.22
CA ALA A 157 0.02 -18.29 -0.55
C ALA A 157 1.32 -18.62 -1.28
N GLU A 158 2.03 -17.60 -1.77
CA GLU A 158 3.30 -17.73 -2.47
C GLU A 158 4.18 -16.53 -2.13
N ASP A 159 5.44 -16.78 -1.78
CA ASP A 159 6.48 -15.77 -1.61
C ASP A 159 7.26 -15.65 -2.93
N LEU A 160 7.32 -14.43 -3.49
CA LEU A 160 8.05 -14.14 -4.73
C LEU A 160 9.48 -13.68 -4.43
N GLY A 161 9.79 -13.35 -3.18
CA GLY A 161 11.09 -12.90 -2.71
C GLY A 161 11.26 -11.38 -2.73
N VAL A 162 12.52 -10.98 -2.73
CA VAL A 162 12.95 -9.58 -2.61
C VAL A 162 13.51 -9.04 -3.93
N PHE A 163 13.24 -7.76 -4.19
CA PHE A 163 13.50 -7.10 -5.45
C PHE A 163 13.98 -5.67 -5.21
N ASP A 164 14.75 -5.16 -6.19
CA ASP A 164 15.23 -3.77 -6.15
C ASP A 164 14.22 -2.77 -6.72
N SER A 165 13.27 -3.24 -7.53
CA SER A 165 12.29 -2.39 -8.20
C SER A 165 10.99 -3.12 -8.53
N ILE A 166 9.89 -2.37 -8.70
CA ILE A 166 8.58 -2.92 -9.08
C ILE A 166 8.62 -3.55 -10.47
N GLU A 167 9.44 -3.04 -11.39
CA GLU A 167 9.60 -3.63 -12.72
C GLU A 167 10.12 -5.06 -12.65
N GLN A 168 11.02 -5.35 -11.69
CA GLN A 168 11.48 -6.73 -11.46
C GLN A 168 10.34 -7.61 -10.92
N VAL A 169 9.55 -7.10 -9.96
CA VAL A 169 8.36 -7.80 -9.44
C VAL A 169 7.38 -8.14 -10.57
N MET A 170 7.06 -7.17 -11.45
CA MET A 170 6.10 -7.36 -12.55
C MET A 170 6.58 -8.36 -13.60
N ARG A 171 7.90 -8.54 -13.76
CA ARG A 171 8.50 -9.54 -14.65
C ARG A 171 8.50 -10.94 -14.04
N HIS A 172 8.34 -11.08 -12.72
CA HIS A 172 8.32 -12.37 -12.05
C HIS A 172 7.22 -13.29 -12.61
N PRO A 173 7.49 -14.60 -12.85
CA PRO A 173 6.51 -15.52 -13.43
C PRO A 173 5.21 -15.65 -12.62
N LEU A 174 5.27 -15.50 -11.30
CA LEU A 174 4.11 -15.61 -10.39
C LEU A 174 3.34 -14.31 -10.17
N TYR A 175 3.66 -13.23 -10.91
CA TYR A 175 2.95 -11.96 -10.78
C TYR A 175 1.52 -12.04 -11.34
N LEU A 176 0.51 -11.76 -10.50
CA LEU A 176 -0.90 -12.06 -10.79
C LEU A 176 -1.70 -10.94 -11.49
N HIS A 177 -1.15 -9.73 -11.62
CA HIS A 177 -1.86 -8.60 -12.26
C HIS A 177 -1.62 -8.49 -13.77
N ARG A 178 -1.33 -9.63 -14.41
CA ARG A 178 -1.27 -9.76 -15.87
C ARG A 178 -2.69 -10.05 -16.36
N GLY A 179 -3.25 -9.16 -17.16
CA GLY A 179 -4.41 -9.46 -17.99
C GLY A 179 -4.07 -10.50 -19.06
N PRO A 180 -5.08 -10.97 -19.82
CA PRO A 180 -4.86 -11.90 -20.93
C PRO A 180 -3.74 -11.40 -21.85
N LEU A 181 -2.87 -12.31 -22.28
CA LEU A 181 -1.67 -12.04 -23.09
C LEU A 181 -0.54 -11.24 -22.40
N GLY A 182 -0.56 -11.10 -21.07
CA GLY A 182 0.51 -10.42 -20.33
C GLY A 182 0.35 -8.89 -20.24
N LEU A 183 -0.75 -8.34 -20.76
CA LEU A 183 -1.05 -6.91 -20.69
C LEU A 183 -1.61 -6.56 -19.30
N THR A 184 -1.15 -5.48 -18.66
CA THR A 184 -1.76 -5.04 -17.39
C THR A 184 -3.23 -4.65 -17.61
N TYR A 185 -4.08 -4.79 -16.58
CA TYR A 185 -5.52 -4.48 -16.69
C TYR A 185 -5.77 -3.02 -17.16
N SER A 186 -4.89 -2.09 -16.76
CA SER A 186 -4.88 -0.70 -17.23
C SER A 186 -4.57 -0.56 -18.73
N SER A 187 -3.81 -1.47 -19.31
CA SER A 187 -3.49 -1.50 -20.75
C SER A 187 -4.66 -1.97 -21.59
N LEU A 188 -5.51 -2.86 -21.05
CA LEU A 188 -6.72 -3.33 -21.71
C LEU A 188 -7.87 -2.31 -21.68
N LEU A 189 -7.93 -1.48 -20.62
CA LEU A 189 -8.94 -0.43 -20.48
C LEU A 189 -8.58 0.90 -21.17
N ARG A 190 -7.31 1.08 -21.58
CA ARG A 190 -6.81 2.29 -22.26
C ARG A 190 -7.65 2.75 -23.48
N PRO A 191 -8.05 1.88 -24.42
CA PRO A 191 -8.82 2.31 -25.58
C PRO A 191 -10.24 2.78 -25.22
N ALA A 192 -10.88 2.17 -24.21
CA ALA A 192 -12.22 2.58 -23.75
C ALA A 192 -12.18 3.85 -22.87
N ALA A 193 -11.11 4.03 -22.08
CA ALA A 193 -10.91 5.18 -21.21
C ALA A 193 -10.73 6.51 -21.98
N LEU A 194 -10.30 6.47 -23.25
CA LEU A 194 -10.19 7.64 -24.13
C LEU A 194 -11.55 8.25 -24.51
N LEU A 195 -12.63 7.49 -24.41
CA LEU A 195 -13.99 7.94 -24.74
C LEU A 195 -14.75 8.50 -23.52
N LEU A 196 -14.15 8.43 -22.33
CA LEU A 196 -14.76 8.84 -21.07
C LEU A 196 -14.08 10.11 -20.55
N PRO A 197 -14.80 10.99 -19.82
CA PRO A 197 -14.20 12.17 -19.21
C PRO A 197 -13.00 11.76 -18.34
N ALA A 198 -11.93 12.55 -18.39
CA ALA A 198 -10.74 12.30 -17.59
C ALA A 198 -11.11 12.07 -16.10
N GLY A 199 -10.60 10.98 -15.53
CA GLY A 199 -10.86 10.59 -14.14
C GLY A 199 -12.24 9.98 -13.86
N TRP A 200 -13.15 9.86 -14.84
CA TRP A 200 -14.44 9.19 -14.64
C TRP A 200 -14.28 7.71 -14.24
N VAL A 201 -13.41 6.97 -14.94
CA VAL A 201 -13.10 5.57 -14.61
C VAL A 201 -12.54 5.48 -13.17
N GLN A 202 -11.59 6.35 -12.80
CA GLN A 202 -11.05 6.37 -11.43
C GLN A 202 -12.13 6.65 -10.38
N ARG A 203 -13.05 7.59 -10.63
CA ARG A 203 -14.16 7.89 -9.69
C ARG A 203 -15.11 6.73 -9.51
N VAL A 204 -15.42 6.00 -10.59
CA VAL A 204 -16.26 4.80 -10.51
C VAL A 204 -15.54 3.69 -9.76
N VAL A 205 -14.27 3.46 -10.08
CA VAL A 205 -13.44 2.38 -9.51
C VAL A 205 -13.15 2.64 -8.02
N ASN A 206 -12.88 3.88 -7.62
CA ASN A 206 -12.59 4.25 -6.23
C ASN A 206 -13.83 4.67 -5.43
N GLY A 207 -15.00 4.86 -6.07
CA GLY A 207 -16.14 5.51 -5.42
C GLY A 207 -16.58 4.88 -4.10
N ARG A 208 -16.50 3.54 -3.96
CA ARG A 208 -16.81 2.86 -2.69
C ARG A 208 -15.75 3.11 -1.62
N VAL A 209 -14.47 3.10 -2.01
CA VAL A 209 -13.33 3.37 -1.13
C VAL A 209 -13.36 4.83 -0.65
N ASP A 210 -13.60 5.76 -1.57
CA ASP A 210 -13.67 7.19 -1.28
C ASP A 210 -14.88 7.53 -0.38
N ALA A 211 -16.04 6.92 -0.64
CA ALA A 211 -17.21 7.07 0.21
C ALA A 211 -16.98 6.53 1.63
N LEU A 212 -16.33 5.37 1.77
CA LEU A 212 -15.99 4.82 3.09
C LEU A 212 -15.02 5.73 3.84
N ARG A 213 -13.99 6.25 3.15
CA ARG A 213 -13.05 7.21 3.70
C ARG A 213 -13.75 8.46 4.23
N ALA A 214 -14.65 9.05 3.43
CA ALA A 214 -15.40 10.24 3.82
C ALA A 214 -16.29 10.01 5.06
N ALA A 215 -16.96 8.85 5.12
CA ALA A 215 -17.80 8.48 6.28
C ALA A 215 -17.00 8.23 7.58
N GLY A 216 -15.68 8.04 7.50
CA GLY A 216 -14.80 8.01 8.67
C GLY A 216 -14.55 9.41 9.25
N GLY A 217 -14.28 10.38 8.39
CA GLY A 217 -13.95 11.76 8.78
C GLY A 217 -15.07 12.50 9.51
N GLU A 218 -16.34 12.25 9.16
CA GLU A 218 -17.49 12.90 9.81
C GLU A 218 -17.71 12.44 11.26
N ARG A 219 -17.29 11.23 11.61
CA ARG A 219 -17.39 10.68 12.98
C ARG A 219 -16.27 11.16 13.91
N GLY A 220 -15.12 11.55 13.38
CA GLY A 220 -14.00 12.09 14.18
C GLY A 220 -14.12 13.59 14.51
N ALA A 221 -14.98 14.34 13.81
CA ALA A 221 -15.22 15.76 14.05
C ALA A 221 -16.33 16.02 15.09
N SER A 222 -16.97 14.97 15.62
CA SER A 222 -18.09 15.05 16.56
C SER A 222 -17.77 14.44 17.95
N SER A 223 -16.50 14.17 18.23
CA SER A 223 -15.97 13.69 19.53
C SER A 223 -14.91 14.64 20.05
#